data_AF-A0A4U9WN20-F1
#
_entry.id   AF-A0A4U9WN20-F1
#
_cell.length_a   1.000
_cell.length_b   1.000
_cell.length_c   1.000
_cell.angle_alpha   90.00
_cell.angle_beta   90.00
_cell.angle_gamma   90.00
#
_symmetry.space_group_name_H-M   'P 1'
#
loop_
_entity.id
_entity.type
_entity.pdbx_description
1 polymer ?
#
loop_
_entity_poly.entity_id
_entity_poly.type
_entity_poly.pdbx_seq_one_letter_code
_entity_poly.pdbx_strand_id
1 'polypeptide(L)' 'MLGQPSAALKQALAEGLMSGGADVIDIGMVGTEEVYFATRFYGVDGGIQVTASHNPI' A
#
# COMPACT_ATOMS: atom_id res chain seq x y z
N MET A 1 -17.48 13.87 2.90
CA MET A 1 -16.46 12.94 2.37
C MET A 1 -15.97 12.10 3.54
N LEU A 2 -16.48 10.88 3.69
CA LEU A 2 -16.01 9.96 4.73
C LEU A 2 -14.67 9.38 4.25
N GLY A 3 -13.57 9.80 4.88
CA GLY A 3 -12.26 9.20 4.65
C GLY A 3 -12.31 7.74 5.10
N GLN A 4 -12.06 6.81 4.20
CA GLN A 4 -11.93 5.40 4.57
C GLN A 4 -10.69 5.27 5.49
N PRO A 5 -10.77 4.58 6.63
CA PRO A 5 -9.64 4.45 7.57
C PRO A 5 -8.36 3.94 6.91
N SER A 6 -8.51 3.07 5.90
CA SER A 6 -7.44 2.55 5.07
C SER A 6 -6.68 3.63 4.30
N ALA A 7 -7.34 4.72 3.89
CA ALA A 7 -6.69 5.80 3.14
C ALA A 7 -5.70 6.59 4.01
N ALA A 8 -6.09 6.93 5.25
CA ALA A 8 -5.21 7.61 6.19
C ALA A 8 -4.03 6.72 6.61
N LEU A 9 -4.29 5.43 6.86
CA LEU A 9 -3.22 4.46 7.16
C LEU A 9 -2.26 4.27 6.00
N LYS A 10 -2.76 4.16 4.76
CA LYS A 10 -1.93 4.08 3.55
C LYS A 10 -1.04 5.31 3.40
N GLN A 11 -1.59 6.50 3.63
CA GLN A 11 -0.85 7.74 3.52
C GLN A 11 0.24 7.85 4.59
N ALA A 12 -0.08 7.59 5.86
CA ALA A 12 0.90 7.61 6.94
C ALA A 12 2.03 6.57 6.72
N LEU A 13 1.70 5.38 6.18
CA LEU A 13 2.68 4.37 5.80
C LEU A 13 3.63 4.89 4.72
N ALA A 14 3.10 5.47 3.64
CA ALA A 14 3.89 6.00 2.54
C ALA A 14 4.82 7.13 3.01
N GLU A 15 4.30 8.06 3.83
CA GLU A 15 5.08 9.15 4.42
C GLU A 15 6.22 8.63 5.31
N GLY A 16 5.94 7.61 6.13
CA GLY A 16 6.95 6.93 6.94
C GLY A 16 8.10 6.36 6.11
N LEU A 17 7.78 5.60 5.05
CA LEU A 17 8.77 5.00 4.15
C LEU A 17 9.61 6.07 3.42
N MET A 18 8.95 7.11 2.90
CA MET A 18 9.64 8.21 2.22
C MET A 18 10.53 9.00 3.17
N SER A 19 10.11 9.23 4.42
CA SER A 19 10.97 9.86 5.43
C SER A 19 12.20 9.01 5.79
N GLY A 20 12.12 7.69 5.62
CA GLY A 20 13.22 6.75 5.77
C GLY A 20 14.15 6.65 4.55
N GLY A 21 13.84 7.37 3.47
CA GLY A 21 14.65 7.40 2.25
C GLY A 21 14.25 6.39 1.17
N ALA A 22 13.08 5.75 1.29
CA ALA A 22 12.55 4.86 0.25
C ALA A 22 11.63 5.61 -0.73
N ASP A 23 11.67 5.24 -2.02
CA ASP A 23 10.68 5.68 -3.00
C ASP A 23 9.41 4.82 -2.90
N VAL A 24 8.24 5.45 -2.98
CA VAL A 24 6.94 4.77 -2.86
C VAL A 24 6.11 4.96 -4.14
N ILE A 25 5.64 3.86 -4.70
CA ILE A 25 4.70 3.83 -5.84
C ILE A 25 3.32 3.42 -5.31
N ASP A 26 2.34 4.34 -5.37
CA ASP A 26 0.95 4.05 -5.02
C ASP A 26 0.20 3.46 -6.24
N ILE A 27 -0.14 2.17 -6.16
CA ILE A 27 -0.89 1.46 -7.20
C ILE A 27 -2.41 1.46 -6.95
N GLY A 28 -2.89 2.17 -5.92
CA GLY A 28 -4.30 2.34 -5.63
C GLY A 28 -4.94 1.19 -4.84
N MET A 29 -6.26 1.02 -5.02
CA MET A 29 -7.04 -0.05 -4.39
C MET A 29 -7.03 -1.28 -5.28
N VAL A 30 -6.25 -2.27 -4.91
CA VAL A 30 -6.04 -3.50 -5.68
C VAL A 30 -6.09 -4.74 -4.77
N GLY A 31 -6.28 -5.91 -5.37
CA GLY A 31 -6.14 -7.18 -4.67
C GLY A 31 -4.68 -7.49 -4.31
N THR A 32 -4.49 -8.55 -3.53
CA THR A 32 -3.16 -8.99 -3.05
C THR A 32 -2.28 -9.47 -4.20
N GLU A 33 -2.87 -10.17 -5.18
CA GLU A 33 -2.14 -10.71 -6.32
C GLU A 33 -1.56 -9.61 -7.21
N GLU A 34 -2.26 -8.49 -7.33
CA GLU A 34 -1.80 -7.32 -8.07
C GLU A 34 -0.60 -6.64 -7.39
N VAL A 35 -0.51 -6.67 -6.06
CA VAL A 35 0.68 -6.18 -5.34
C VAL A 35 1.89 -7.06 -5.65
N TYR A 36 1.73 -8.38 -5.64
CA TYR A 36 2.81 -9.31 -6.02
C TYR A 36 3.26 -9.11 -7.46
N PHE A 37 2.31 -8.95 -8.38
CA PHE A 37 2.61 -8.63 -9.78
C PHE A 37 3.36 -7.30 -9.90
N ALA A 38 2.86 -6.24 -9.25
CA ALA A 38 3.44 -4.90 -9.31
C ALA A 38 4.87 -4.87 -8.77
N THR A 39 5.16 -5.55 -7.66
CA THR A 39 6.53 -5.64 -7.11
C THR A 39 7.50 -6.19 -8.16
N ARG A 40 7.12 -7.27 -8.85
CA ARG A 40 7.93 -7.86 -9.91
C ARG A 40 8.01 -6.98 -11.15
N PHE A 41 6.89 -6.38 -11.56
CA PHE A 41 6.77 -5.60 -12.78
C PHE A 41 7.57 -4.30 -12.72
N TYR A 42 7.49 -3.56 -11.61
CA TYR A 42 8.24 -2.33 -11.40
C TYR A 42 9.69 -2.56 -10.95
N GLY A 43 10.06 -3.80 -10.60
CA GLY A 43 11.40 -4.13 -10.15
C GLY A 43 11.78 -3.48 -8.82
N VAL A 44 10.80 -3.31 -7.92
CA VAL A 44 11.00 -2.71 -6.60
C VAL A 44 11.35 -3.77 -5.56
N ASP A 45 11.96 -3.34 -4.45
CA ASP A 45 12.45 -4.25 -3.39
C ASP A 45 11.33 -4.90 -2.57
N GLY A 46 10.12 -4.35 -2.60
CA GLY A 46 8.99 -4.88 -1.83
C GLY A 46 7.62 -4.32 -2.24
N GLY A 47 6.58 -4.96 -1.74
CA GLY A 47 5.19 -4.53 -1.89
C GLY A 47 4.48 -4.59 -0.54
N ILE A 48 3.71 -3.55 -0.21
CA ILE A 48 2.92 -3.50 1.03
C ILE A 48 1.47 -3.25 0.67
N GLN A 49 0.58 -4.08 1.20
CA GLN A 49 -0.87 -3.91 1.07
C GLN A 49 -1.47 -3.55 2.43
N VAL A 50 -2.17 -2.42 2.50
CA VAL A 50 -3.00 -2.07 3.66
C VAL A 50 -4.36 -2.74 3.49
N THR A 51 -4.57 -3.86 4.19
CA THR A 51 -5.80 -4.65 4.11
C THR A 51 -6.21 -5.17 5.48
N ALA A 52 -7.53 -5.27 5.71
CA ALA A 52 -8.08 -6.01 6.84
C ALA A 52 -8.25 -7.51 6.51
N SER A 53 -7.82 -7.95 5.32
CA SER A 53 -8.08 -9.28 4.77
C SER A 53 -9.58 -9.62 4.84
N HIS A 54 -9.96 -10.52 5.74
CA HIS A 54 -11.34 -10.94 5.98
C HIS A 54 -11.79 -10.62 7.42
N ASN A 55 -11.12 -9.68 8.10
CA ASN A 55 -11.50 -9.33 9.46
C ASN A 55 -12.95 -8.84 9.49
N PRO A 56 -13.72 -9.26 10.50
CA PRO A 56 -15.09 -8.78 10.66
C PRO A 56 -15.12 -7.26 10.78
N ILE A 57 -16.17 -6.68 10.20
CA ILE A 57 -16.63 -5.30 10.41
C ILE A 57 -17.38 -5.19 11.73
#